data_AF-A0AAE3DZI4-F1
#
_entry.id   AF-A0AAE3DZI4-F1
#
_cell.length_a   1.000
_cell.length_b   1.000
_cell.length_c   1.000
_cell.angle_alpha   90.00
_cell.angle_beta   90.00
_cell.angle_gamma   90.00
#
_symmetry.space_group_name_H-M   'P 1'
#
loop_
_entity.id
_entity.type
_entity.pdbx_description
1 polymer ?
#
loop_
_entity_poly.entity_id
_entity_poly.type
_entity_poly.pdbx_seq_one_letter_code
_entity_poly.pdbx_strand_id
1 'polypeptide(L)'
;MNAFDRLGRTLQAQMNNAVNDGKSILIEYGTITTDFGLKIARFDTVIPKGEYLIDKRLSIDYKPEIEVVTSLSDGHSHTVKIPITEGIERIKAGDRVLVCWIDVDPIVVAVIVSSSDIGKES
;
A
#
# COMPACT_ATOMS: atom_id res chain seq x y z
N MET A 1 -21.99 27.04 39.15
CA MET A 1 -21.17 26.47 38.05
C MET A 1 -19.93 27.32 37.94
N ASN A 2 -18.79 26.74 38.30
CA ASN A 2 -17.64 27.49 38.75
C ASN A 2 -16.71 27.70 37.55
N ALA A 3 -15.84 28.71 37.60
CA ALA A 3 -14.87 28.96 36.54
C ALA A 3 -13.99 27.72 36.24
N PHE A 4 -13.67 26.93 37.27
CA PHE A 4 -12.93 25.67 37.15
C PHE A 4 -13.69 24.58 36.40
N ASP A 5 -15.01 24.45 36.59
CA ASP A 5 -15.82 23.45 35.87
C ASP A 5 -15.98 23.79 34.39
N ARG A 6 -15.96 25.09 34.08
CA ARG A 6 -15.96 25.60 32.70
C ARG A 6 -14.61 25.35 32.05
N LEU A 7 -13.51 25.66 32.75
CA LEU A 7 -12.17 25.40 32.27
C LEU A 7 -11.92 23.90 32.01
N GLY A 8 -12.32 23.04 32.95
CA GLY A 8 -12.18 21.58 32.79
C GLY A 8 -12.92 21.05 31.56
N ARG A 9 -14.15 21.53 31.33
CA ARG A 9 -14.93 21.17 30.13
C ARG A 9 -14.35 21.73 28.84
N THR A 10 -13.86 22.97 28.86
CA THR A 10 -13.24 23.57 27.67
C THR A 10 -11.95 22.83 27.30
N LEU A 11 -11.10 22.49 28.29
CA LEU A 11 -9.90 21.69 28.06
C LEU A 11 -10.24 20.31 27.52
N GLN A 12 -11.23 19.63 28.12
CA GLN A 12 -11.65 18.32 27.66
C GLN A 12 -12.24 18.35 26.25
N ALA A 13 -13.01 19.37 25.91
CA ALA A 13 -13.54 19.56 24.56
C ALA A 13 -12.43 19.87 23.54
N GLN A 14 -11.45 20.71 23.89
CA GLN A 14 -10.29 20.99 23.03
C GLN A 14 -9.43 19.75 22.82
N MET A 15 -9.20 18.96 23.87
CA MET A 15 -8.43 17.71 23.78
C MET A 15 -9.16 16.67 22.92
N ASN A 16 -10.48 16.52 23.10
CA ASN A 16 -11.29 15.65 22.26
C ASN A 16 -11.31 16.14 20.81
N ASN A 17 -11.40 17.44 20.57
CA ASN A 17 -11.34 17.99 19.22
C ASN A 17 -9.96 17.76 18.58
N ALA A 18 -8.85 17.91 19.31
CA ALA A 18 -7.53 17.61 18.79
C ALA A 18 -7.33 16.12 18.47
N VAL A 19 -7.92 15.21 19.26
CA VAL A 19 -7.92 13.76 18.99
C VAL A 19 -8.78 13.42 17.78
N ASN A 20 -9.90 14.12 17.56
CA ASN A 20 -10.83 13.86 16.46
C ASN A 20 -10.45 14.57 15.14
N ASP A 21 -9.92 15.79 15.20
CA ASP A 21 -9.37 16.53 14.05
C ASP A 21 -7.97 16.02 13.65
N GLY A 22 -7.28 15.32 14.57
CA GLY A 22 -5.89 14.91 14.44
C GLY A 22 -5.63 13.61 13.69
N LYS A 23 -6.64 12.87 13.22
CA LYS A 23 -6.43 11.73 12.30
C LYS A 23 -6.23 12.22 10.87
N SER A 24 -5.28 13.13 10.69
CA SER A 24 -4.78 13.46 9.37
C SER A 24 -3.93 12.29 8.89
N ILE A 25 -4.43 11.57 7.90
CA ILE A 25 -3.63 10.56 7.19
C ILE A 25 -2.55 11.32 6.43
N LEU A 26 -1.31 11.08 6.82
CA LEU A 26 -0.16 11.66 6.18
C LEU A 26 0.26 10.77 5.01
N ILE A 27 0.32 11.35 3.81
CA ILE A 27 0.73 10.66 2.59
C ILE A 27 2.05 11.25 2.10
N GLU A 28 2.98 10.39 1.72
CA GLU A 28 4.27 10.83 1.17
C GLU A 28 4.86 9.83 0.17
N TYR A 29 5.98 10.23 -0.43
CA TYR A 29 6.75 9.42 -1.37
C TYR A 29 7.85 8.63 -0.66
N GLY A 30 8.03 7.39 -1.11
CA GLY A 30 9.14 6.53 -0.72
C GLY A 30 9.85 5.89 -1.90
N THR A 31 10.95 5.22 -1.61
CA THR A 31 11.69 4.37 -2.54
C THR A 31 12.08 3.09 -1.84
N ILE A 32 11.85 1.96 -2.52
CA ILE A 32 12.28 0.65 -2.04
C ILE A 32 13.76 0.49 -2.33
N THR A 33 14.56 0.18 -1.31
CA THR A 33 16.00 -0.02 -1.45
C THR A 33 16.31 -1.43 -1.99
N THR A 34 17.57 -1.68 -2.34
CA THR A 34 18.05 -2.99 -2.82
C THR A 34 17.77 -4.13 -1.84
N ASP A 35 17.84 -3.84 -0.53
CA ASP A 35 17.58 -4.82 0.53
C ASP A 35 16.09 -4.86 0.94
N PHE A 36 15.20 -4.28 0.13
CA PHE A 36 13.76 -4.12 0.41
C PHE A 36 13.46 -3.33 1.69
N GLY A 37 14.34 -2.39 2.06
CA GLY A 37 14.00 -1.37 3.05
C GLY A 37 13.18 -0.25 2.40
N LEU A 38 12.43 0.50 3.22
CA LEU A 38 11.65 1.65 2.80
C LEU A 38 12.40 2.94 3.16
N LYS A 39 12.86 3.66 2.14
CA LYS A 39 13.43 5.01 2.30
C LYS A 39 12.36 6.05 2.00
N ILE A 40 12.16 6.98 2.91
CA ILE A 40 11.19 8.08 2.77
C ILE A 40 11.84 9.39 3.16
N ALA A 41 11.36 10.51 2.61
CA ALA A 41 12.05 11.79 2.75
C ALA A 41 12.12 12.32 4.19
N ARG A 42 11.15 11.97 5.04
CA ARG A 42 11.08 12.46 6.43
C ARG A 42 12.08 11.80 7.39
N PHE A 43 12.63 10.64 7.03
CA PHE A 43 13.60 9.94 7.85
C PHE A 43 14.95 9.92 7.16
N ASP A 44 15.99 10.25 7.92
CA ASP A 44 17.38 10.08 7.47
C ASP A 44 17.81 8.61 7.44
N THR A 45 16.99 7.72 8.02
CA THR A 45 17.25 6.27 8.11
C THR A 45 16.24 5.49 7.27
N VAL A 46 16.71 4.38 6.69
CA VAL A 46 15.87 3.42 5.96
C VAL A 46 15.11 2.54 6.95
N ILE A 47 13.79 2.41 6.78
CA ILE A 47 12.96 1.49 7.56
C ILE A 47 13.20 0.06 7.06
N PRO A 48 13.67 -0.88 7.90
CA PRO A 48 13.99 -2.25 7.48
C PRO A 48 12.80 -3.04 6.93
N LYS A 49 13.08 -4.03 6.08
CA LYS A 49 12.09 -5.00 5.63
C LYS A 49 11.45 -5.71 6.82
N GLY A 50 10.12 -5.70 6.89
CA GLY A 50 9.36 -6.30 7.99
C GLY A 50 8.92 -5.31 9.07
N GLU A 51 9.43 -4.06 9.04
CA GLU A 51 9.04 -2.97 9.94
C GLU A 51 8.07 -1.97 9.29
N TYR A 52 7.56 -2.29 8.10
CA TYR A 52 6.52 -1.54 7.41
C TYR A 52 5.50 -2.50 6.78
N LEU A 53 4.30 -2.00 6.57
CA LEU A 53 3.19 -2.75 5.97
C LEU A 53 3.10 -2.45 4.47
N ILE A 54 2.50 -3.37 3.71
CA ILE A 54 2.31 -3.23 2.27
C ILE A 54 0.96 -3.80 1.85
N ASP A 55 0.30 -3.17 0.88
CA ASP A 55 -0.88 -3.75 0.23
C ASP A 55 -0.52 -5.15 -0.31
N LYS A 56 -1.33 -6.15 0.06
CA LYS A 56 -1.15 -7.54 -0.33
C LYS A 56 -1.04 -7.73 -1.85
N ARG A 57 -1.69 -6.89 -2.65
CA ARG A 57 -1.60 -6.94 -4.12
C ARG A 57 -0.20 -6.64 -4.62
N LEU A 58 0.55 -5.80 -3.92
CA LEU A 58 1.93 -5.43 -4.25
C LEU A 58 2.95 -6.48 -3.77
N SER A 59 2.55 -7.39 -2.87
CA SER A 59 3.45 -8.35 -2.22
C SER A 59 3.47 -9.76 -2.83
N ILE A 60 2.54 -10.06 -3.73
CA ILE A 60 2.37 -11.39 -4.32
C ILE A 60 2.88 -11.37 -5.76
N ASP A 61 3.57 -12.44 -6.19
CA ASP A 61 3.75 -12.73 -7.61
C ASP A 61 2.37 -13.04 -8.19
N TYR A 62 1.71 -12.04 -8.75
CA TYR A 62 0.48 -12.27 -9.50
C TYR A 62 0.85 -13.00 -10.78
N LYS A 63 0.70 -14.32 -10.79
CA LYS A 63 0.78 -15.10 -12.03
C LYS A 63 -0.56 -14.92 -12.76
N PRO A 64 -0.59 -14.23 -13.91
CA PRO A 64 -1.82 -13.92 -14.62
C PRO A 64 -2.45 -15.14 -15.31
N GLU A 65 -1.90 -16.34 -15.12
CA GLU A 65 -2.24 -17.52 -15.89
C GLU A 65 -2.65 -18.66 -14.96
N ILE A 66 -3.97 -18.88 -14.85
CA ILE A 66 -4.48 -20.17 -14.44
C ILE A 66 -4.61 -20.99 -15.73
N GLU A 67 -3.79 -22.04 -15.83
CA GLU A 67 -3.91 -23.02 -16.91
C GLU A 67 -5.01 -24.02 -16.52
N VAL A 68 -6.20 -23.85 -17.10
CA VAL A 68 -7.31 -24.78 -16.88
C VAL A 68 -7.29 -25.81 -18.00
N VAL A 69 -6.99 -27.06 -17.65
CA VAL A 69 -7.09 -28.19 -18.58
C VAL A 69 -8.50 -28.75 -18.49
N THR A 70 -9.31 -28.49 -19.53
CA THR A 70 -10.61 -29.13 -19.67
C THR A 70 -10.43 -30.41 -20.49
N SER A 71 -10.87 -31.54 -19.96
CA SER A 71 -10.82 -32.83 -20.65
C SER A 71 -12.25 -33.26 -20.99
N LEU A 72 -12.50 -33.56 -22.26
CA LEU A 72 -13.70 -34.25 -22.68
C LEU A 72 -13.55 -35.76 -22.41
N SER A 73 -14.67 -36.47 -22.25
CA SER A 73 -14.68 -37.91 -21.94
C SER A 73 -14.03 -38.79 -23.02
N ASP A 74 -13.75 -38.23 -24.19
CA ASP A 74 -13.08 -38.89 -25.32
C ASP A 74 -11.55 -38.71 -25.32
N GLY A 75 -10.99 -38.07 -24.30
CA GLY A 75 -9.55 -37.85 -24.17
C GLY A 75 -9.02 -36.63 -24.93
N HIS A 76 -9.89 -35.84 -25.57
CA HIS A 76 -9.51 -34.54 -26.13
C HIS A 76 -9.41 -33.50 -25.00
N SER A 77 -8.29 -32.76 -24.95
CA SER A 77 -8.09 -31.69 -23.97
C SER A 77 -7.85 -30.34 -24.64
N HIS A 78 -8.44 -29.31 -24.04
CA HIS A 78 -8.16 -27.92 -24.38
C HIS A 78 -7.52 -27.24 -23.18
N THR A 79 -6.51 -26.42 -23.48
CA THR A 79 -5.89 -25.53 -22.49
C THR A 79 -6.52 -24.17 -22.62
N VAL A 80 -7.22 -23.72 -21.59
CA VAL A 80 -7.76 -22.36 -21.54
C VAL A 80 -6.87 -21.54 -20.62
N LYS A 81 -6.20 -20.54 -21.21
CA LYS A 81 -5.48 -19.49 -20.48
C LYS A 81 -6.50 -18.44 -20.12
N ILE A 82 -6.89 -18.36 -18.85
CA ILE A 82 -7.78 -17.29 -18.38
C ILE A 82 -6.89 -16.09 -18.06
N PRO A 83 -6.95 -14.98 -18.80
CA PRO A 83 -6.25 -13.75 -18.42
C PRO A 83 -6.97 -13.18 -17.20
N ILE A 84 -6.48 -13.52 -16.01
CA ILE A 84 -6.84 -12.79 -14.81
C ILE A 84 -6.01 -11.51 -14.84
N THR A 85 -6.74 -10.41 -14.75
CA THR A 85 -6.41 -9.02 -15.14
C THR A 85 -4.96 -8.60 -14.92
N GLU A 86 -4.34 -8.04 -15.95
CA GLU A 86 -3.05 -7.34 -15.89
C GLU A 86 -3.04 -6.23 -14.83
N GLY A 87 -1.85 -5.92 -14.31
CA GLY A 87 -1.58 -4.54 -13.88
C GLY A 87 -1.03 -4.33 -12.49
N ILE A 88 -0.71 -5.38 -11.72
CA ILE A 88 0.01 -5.21 -10.45
C ILE A 88 1.28 -6.06 -10.50
N GLU A 89 2.33 -5.48 -11.06
CA GLU A 89 3.68 -6.01 -10.90
C GLU A 89 4.04 -6.04 -9.42
N ARG A 90 4.73 -7.11 -9.01
CA ARG A 90 5.32 -7.20 -7.68
C ARG A 90 6.30 -6.06 -7.47
N ILE A 91 6.27 -5.49 -6.26
CA ILE A 91 7.22 -4.47 -5.85
C ILE A 91 8.67 -4.94 -5.99
N LYS A 92 9.52 -4.10 -6.60
CA LYS A 92 10.94 -4.37 -6.85
C LYS A 92 11.82 -3.28 -6.23
N ALA A 93 13.10 -3.61 -6.06
CA ALA A 93 14.10 -2.64 -5.64
C ALA A 93 14.15 -1.48 -6.64
N GLY A 94 14.19 -0.24 -6.13
CA GLY A 94 14.16 0.98 -6.91
C GLY A 94 12.77 1.53 -7.20
N ASP A 95 11.69 0.80 -6.89
CA ASP A 95 10.33 1.30 -7.09
C ASP A 95 10.09 2.55 -6.25
N ARG A 96 9.47 3.55 -6.89
CA ARG A 96 8.90 4.70 -6.20
C ARG A 96 7.52 4.32 -5.71
N VAL A 97 7.21 4.66 -4.46
CA VAL A 97 5.98 4.23 -3.82
C VAL A 97 5.25 5.37 -3.14
N LEU A 98 3.94 5.20 -2.99
CA LEU A 98 3.11 6.04 -2.14
C LEU A 98 2.99 5.37 -0.77
N VAL A 99 3.34 6.11 0.27
CA VAL A 99 3.30 5.66 1.66
C VAL A 99 2.23 6.44 2.40
N CYS A 100 1.35 5.70 3.08
CA CYS A 100 0.30 6.21 3.95
C CYS A 100 0.70 5.92 5.40
N TRP A 101 0.64 6.93 6.25
CA TRP A 101 0.84 6.79 7.68
C TRP A 101 -0.50 6.69 8.38
N ILE A 102 -0.70 5.57 9.08
CA ILE A 102 -1.82 5.38 9.99
C ILE A 102 -1.21 5.20 11.38
N ASP A 103 -1.45 6.19 12.24
CA ASP A 103 -0.81 6.30 13.55
C ASP A 103 0.72 6.26 13.44
N VAL A 104 1.36 5.15 13.81
CA VAL A 104 2.83 4.95 13.75
C VAL A 104 3.27 4.00 12.66
N ASP A 105 2.32 3.41 11.92
CA ASP A 105 2.62 2.37 10.94
C ASP A 105 2.77 2.99 9.53
N PRO A 106 3.94 2.84 8.89
CA PRO A 106 4.11 3.14 7.47
C PRO A 106 3.51 2.03 6.61
N ILE A 107 2.60 2.40 5.71
CA ILE A 107 1.91 1.47 4.82
C ILE A 107 2.17 1.86 3.36
N VAL A 108 2.83 0.98 2.61
CA VAL A 108 2.98 1.12 1.16
C VAL A 108 1.67 0.72 0.47
N VAL A 109 1.01 1.69 -0.17
CA VAL A 109 -0.33 1.49 -0.76
C VAL A 109 -0.33 1.45 -2.30
N ALA A 110 0.72 1.97 -2.94
CA ALA A 110 0.84 1.95 -4.40
C ALA A 110 2.31 2.04 -4.85
N VAL A 111 2.59 1.44 -6.00
CA VAL A 111 3.81 1.71 -6.80
C VAL A 111 3.49 2.80 -7.81
N ILE A 112 4.40 3.75 -7.97
CA ILE A 112 4.24 4.94 -8.80
C ILE A 112 4.99 4.72 -10.12
N VAL A 113 4.22 4.50 -11.17
CA VAL A 113 4.71 4.38 -12.55
C VAL A 113 4.62 5.71 -13.30
N SER A 114 5.30 5.81 -14.44
CA SER A 114 5.20 6.98 -15.30
C SER A 114 3.90 6.94 -16.09
N SER A 115 3.26 8.10 -16.29
CA SER A 115 2.10 8.19 -17.18
C SER A 115 2.42 7.83 -18.64
N SER A 116 3.71 7.81 -19.01
CA SER A 116 4.16 7.35 -20.32
C SER A 116 3.93 5.85 -20.55
N ASP A 117 3.64 5.08 -19.51
CA ASP A 117 3.46 3.63 -19.60
C ASP A 117 1.98 3.25 -19.73
N ILE A 118 1.08 4.24 -19.70
CA ILE A 118 -0.35 4.04 -19.97
C ILE A 118 -0.53 3.49 -21.39
N GLY A 119 -1.14 2.31 -21.50
CA GLY A 119 -1.48 1.66 -22.77
C GLY A 119 -0.32 0.95 -23.47
N LYS A 120 0.84 0.80 -22.80
CA LYS A 120 1.88 -0.13 -23.26
C LYS A 120 1.56 -1.52 -22.71
N GLU A 121 1.35 -2.49 -23.59
CA GLU A 121 1.34 -3.91 -23.20
C GLU A 121 2.74 -4.26 -22.67
N SER A 122 2.78 -4.97 -21.53
CA SER A 122 4.04 -5.41 -20.87
C SER A 122 4.65 -6.62 -21.56
#